data_AF-A0A1W9WD11-F1
#
_entry.id   AF-A0A1W9WD11-F1
#
_cell.length_a   1.000
_cell.length_b   1.000
_cell.length_c   1.000
_cell.angle_alpha   90.00
_cell.angle_beta   90.00
_cell.angle_gamma   90.00
#
_symmetry.space_group_name_H-M   'P 1'
#
loop_
_entity.id
_entity.type
_entity.pdbx_description
1 polymer ?
#
loop_
_entity_poly.entity_id
_entity_poly.type
_entity_poly.pdbx_seq_one_letter_code
_entity_poly.pdbx_strand_id
1 'polypeptide(L)'
;MSLPAPNLDDLRFQPDIVDEARRRIVRYCPEWTDYNISDPGITLIELFAWMTEMIVYRLNQVPDISFQKVLKLLRVCLLMSLKSFLPLIKI
;
A
#
# COMPACT_ATOMS: atom_id res chain seq x y z
N MET A 1 3.67 -26.11 -1.18
CA MET A 1 4.50 -25.13 -0.45
C MET A 1 3.99 -23.74 -0.82
N SER A 2 3.67 -22.89 0.14
CA SER A 2 3.23 -21.51 -0.14
C SER A 2 4.43 -20.61 -0.40
N LEU A 3 4.33 -19.73 -1.40
CA LEU A 3 5.30 -18.66 -1.60
C LEU A 3 5.18 -17.67 -0.43
N PRO A 4 6.29 -17.16 0.13
CA PRO A 4 6.23 -16.10 1.13
C PRO A 4 5.62 -14.84 0.49
N ALA A 5 4.67 -14.21 1.19
CA ALA A 5 4.11 -12.94 0.72
C ALA A 5 5.19 -11.85 0.86
N PRO A 6 5.45 -11.05 -0.19
CA PRO A 6 6.35 -9.90 -0.09
C PRO A 6 5.74 -8.84 0.83
N ASN A 7 6.56 -8.20 1.65
CA ASN A 7 6.16 -7.01 2.41
C ASN A 7 6.41 -5.78 1.54
N LEU A 8 5.35 -5.11 1.08
CA LEU A 8 5.39 -3.86 0.32
C LEU A 8 5.26 -2.62 1.23
N ASP A 9 4.87 -2.80 2.49
CA ASP A 9 4.86 -1.75 3.53
C ASP A 9 6.16 -1.80 4.33
N ASP A 10 7.22 -1.27 3.73
CA ASP A 10 8.56 -1.25 4.31
C ASP A 10 8.99 0.13 4.80
N LEU A 11 8.17 1.17 4.61
CA LEU A 11 8.47 2.53 5.06
C LEU A 11 7.84 2.82 6.42
N ARG A 12 8.66 3.19 7.40
CA ARG A 12 8.24 3.61 8.74
C ARG A 12 8.29 5.13 8.89
N PHE A 13 7.31 5.67 9.61
CA PHE A 13 7.18 7.10 9.91
C PHE A 13 8.50 7.79 10.25
N GLN A 14 9.18 7.34 11.31
CA GLN A 14 10.36 8.04 11.84
C GLN A 14 11.63 7.84 11.00
N PRO A 15 12.18 6.61 10.87
CA PRO A 15 13.51 6.42 10.28
C PRO A 15 13.54 6.62 8.76
N ASP A 16 12.43 6.36 8.06
CA ASP A 16 12.41 6.34 6.60
C ASP A 16 11.79 7.60 6.00
N ILE A 17 10.80 8.20 6.67
CA ILE A 17 10.05 9.34 6.12
C ILE A 17 10.49 10.65 6.77
N VAL A 18 10.35 10.79 8.09
CA VAL A 18 10.68 12.04 8.82
C VAL A 18 12.18 12.33 8.74
N ASP A 19 13.02 11.36 9.08
CA ASP A 19 14.47 11.55 9.11
C ASP A 19 15.02 11.89 7.72
N GLU A 20 14.49 11.26 6.67
CA GLU A 20 14.87 11.53 5.28
C GLU A 20 14.40 12.91 4.82
N ALA A 21 13.18 13.33 5.18
CA ALA A 21 12.69 14.68 4.92
C ALA A 21 13.59 15.73 5.61
N ARG A 22 13.98 15.49 6.88
CA ARG A 22 14.87 16.39 7.63
C ARG A 22 16.26 16.49 6.98
N ARG A 23 16.84 15.36 6.54
CA ARG A 23 18.12 15.38 5.79
C ARG A 23 18.05 16.22 4.53
N ARG A 24 16.90 16.25 3.86
CA ARG A 24 16.68 17.03 2.64
C ARG A 24 16.56 18.53 2.88
N ILE A 25 16.20 18.98 4.10
CA ILE A 25 16.08 20.42 4.42
C ILE A 25 17.38 21.15 4.11
N VAL A 26 18.52 20.63 4.55
CA VAL A 26 19.85 21.25 4.34
C VAL A 26 20.14 21.50 2.85
N ARG A 27 19.63 20.64 1.97
CA ARG A 27 19.84 20.75 0.53
C ARG A 27 18.89 21.73 -0.15
N TYR A 28 17.62 21.73 0.24
CA TYR A 28 16.58 22.49 -0.45
C TYR A 28 16.26 23.85 0.18
N CYS A 29 16.42 23.97 1.49
CA CYS A 29 16.12 25.17 2.28
C CYS A 29 17.28 25.47 3.24
N PRO A 30 18.48 25.81 2.74
CA PRO A 30 19.65 26.10 3.58
C PRO A 30 19.46 27.29 4.54
N GLU A 31 18.52 28.19 4.25
CA GLU A 31 18.12 29.32 5.09
C GLU A 31 17.32 28.91 6.33
N TRP A 32 16.68 27.74 6.29
CA TRP A 32 15.90 27.22 7.41
C TRP A 32 16.85 26.56 8.39
N THR A 33 17.09 27.22 9.52
CA THR A 33 18.14 26.88 10.49
C THR A 33 17.61 26.41 11.84
N ASP A 34 16.35 26.71 12.14
CA ASP A 34 15.68 26.25 13.36
C ASP A 34 14.93 24.95 13.08
N TYR A 35 15.27 23.88 13.81
CA TYR A 35 14.66 22.56 13.68
C TYR A 35 14.04 22.09 15.00
N ASN A 36 13.56 23.03 15.81
CA ASN A 36 12.92 22.73 17.08
C ASN A 36 11.57 22.00 16.91
N ILE A 37 11.11 21.33 17.96
CA ILE A 37 9.81 20.62 18.00
C ILE A 37 8.65 21.60 17.82
N SER A 38 8.81 22.85 18.27
CA SER A 38 7.80 23.90 18.10
C SER A 38 7.81 24.54 16.71
N ASP A 39 8.71 24.14 15.81
CA ASP A 39 8.78 24.68 14.47
C ASP A 39 7.55 24.21 13.63
N PRO A 40 6.79 25.14 13.03
CA PRO A 40 5.61 24.78 12.24
C PRO A 40 5.95 24.01 10.96
N GLY A 41 7.13 24.22 10.39
CA GLY A 41 7.64 23.45 9.26
C GLY A 41 7.95 22.01 9.64
N ILE A 42 8.53 21.76 10.82
CA ILE A 42 8.70 20.40 11.35
C ILE A 42 7.35 19.73 11.57
N THR A 43 6.37 20.44 12.11
CA THR A 43 4.99 19.94 12.27
C THR A 43 4.37 19.52 10.94
N LEU A 44 4.59 20.31 9.87
CA LEU A 44 4.11 19.95 8.52
C LEU A 44 4.79 18.70 7.99
N ILE A 45 6.10 18.55 8.20
CA ILE A 45 6.84 17.33 7.81
C ILE A 45 6.23 16.10 8.49
N GLU A 46 5.97 16.17 9.79
CA GLU A 46 5.36 15.07 10.54
C GLU A 46 3.94 14.76 10.03
N LEU A 47 3.12 15.78 9.76
CA LEU A 47 1.78 15.58 9.21
C LEU A 47 1.82 14.86 7.85
N PHE A 48 2.68 15.31 6.94
CA PHE A 48 2.83 14.66 5.63
C PHE A 48 3.46 13.28 5.73
N ALA A 49 4.36 13.06 6.68
CA ALA A 49 4.92 11.74 6.94
C ALA A 49 3.84 10.76 7.39
N TRP A 50 2.94 11.19 8.28
CA TRP A 50 1.80 10.38 8.72
C TRP A 50 0.86 10.06 7.55
N MET A 51 0.51 11.05 6.73
CA MET A 51 -0.30 10.83 5.53
C MET A 51 0.35 9.81 4.57
N THR A 52 1.67 9.89 4.40
CA THR A 52 2.43 8.99 3.53
C THR A 52 2.41 7.57 4.08
N GLU A 53 2.66 7.37 5.38
CA GLU A 53 2.58 6.05 6.02
C GLU A 53 1.19 5.41 5.85
N MET A 54 0.11 6.20 5.96
CA MET A 54 -1.25 5.72 5.72
C MET A 54 -1.52 5.29 4.26
N ILE A 55 -0.81 5.87 3.29
CA ILE A 55 -0.87 5.46 1.88
C ILE A 55 -0.07 4.17 1.67
N VAL A 56 1.14 4.10 2.22
CA VAL A 56 2.03 2.92 2.10
C VAL A 56 1.39 1.69 2.74
N TYR A 57 0.73 1.84 3.89
CA TYR A 57 -0.02 0.77 4.55
C TYR A 57 -1.02 0.06 3.61
N ARG A 58 -1.61 0.78 2.64
CA ARG A 58 -2.57 0.21 1.69
C ARG A 58 -1.92 -0.68 0.63
N LEU A 59 -0.60 -0.56 0.40
CA LEU A 59 0.12 -1.36 -0.61
C LEU A 59 0.13 -2.85 -0.27
N ASN A 60 0.13 -3.20 1.02
CA ASN A 60 0.04 -4.59 1.46
C ASN A 60 -1.37 -5.19 1.36
N GLN A 61 -2.38 -4.39 1.00
CA GLN A 61 -3.77 -4.83 0.94
C GLN A 61 -4.17 -5.14 -0.50
N VAL A 62 -4.77 -6.32 -0.71
CA VAL A 62 -5.36 -6.70 -1.99
C VAL A 62 -6.84 -6.33 -1.99
N PRO A 63 -7.31 -5.43 -2.87
CA PRO A 63 -8.73 -5.13 -2.98
C PRO A 63 -9.54 -6.32 -3.51
N ASP A 64 -10.78 -6.50 -3.06
CA ASP A 64 -11.68 -7.57 -3.52
C ASP A 64 -11.86 -7.59 -5.04
N ILE A 65 -11.83 -6.40 -5.67
CA ILE A 65 -11.94 -6.26 -7.12
C ILE A 65 -10.76 -6.93 -7.84
N SER A 66 -9.55 -6.82 -7.27
CA SER A 66 -8.37 -7.50 -7.83
C SER A 66 -8.52 -9.01 -7.75
N PHE A 67 -9.04 -9.52 -6.64
CA PHE A 67 -9.35 -10.95 -6.49
C PHE A 67 -10.38 -11.43 -7.51
N GLN A 68 -11.50 -10.71 -7.68
CA GLN A 68 -12.53 -11.04 -8.68
C GLN A 68 -11.99 -11.02 -10.12
N LYS A 69 -11.17 -10.03 -10.46
CA LYS A 69 -10.53 -9.93 -11.79
C LYS A 69 -9.59 -11.10 -12.05
N VAL A 70 -8.78 -11.50 -11.08
CA VAL A 70 -7.90 -12.68 -11.19
C VAL A 70 -8.73 -13.95 -11.39
N LEU A 71 -9.80 -14.14 -10.62
CA LEU A 71 -10.71 -15.29 -10.81
C LEU A 71 -11.37 -15.32 -12.19
N LYS A 72 -11.72 -14.15 -12.73
CA LYS A 72 -12.25 -14.02 -14.09
C LYS A 72 -11.22 -14.38 -15.16
N LEU A 73 -9.97 -13.95 -15.00
CA LEU A 73 -8.85 -14.33 -15.88
C LEU A 73 -8.62 -15.85 -15.86
N LEU A 74 -8.70 -16.47 -14.69
CA LEU A 74 -8.57 -17.92 -14.51
C LEU A 74 -9.80 -18.71 -15.03
N ARG A 75 -10.83 -18.03 -15.56
CA ARG A 75 -12.13 -18.62 -15.99
C ARG A 75 -12.81 -19.47 -14.91
N VAL A 76 -12.47 -19.27 -13.64
CA VAL A 76 -12.99 -20.10 -12.52
C VAL A 76 -14.49 -19.85 -12.31
N CYS A 77 -15.00 -18.66 -12.64
CA CYS A 77 -16.45 -18.41 -12.69
C CYS A 77 -17.21 -19.32 -13.67
N LEU A 78 -16.57 -19.79 -14.75
CA LEU A 78 -17.24 -20.60 -15.77
C LEU A 78 -17.54 -22.02 -15.26
N LEU A 79 -16.65 -22.59 -14.43
CA LEU A 79 -16.78 -23.95 -13.91
C LEU A 79 -17.87 -24.08 -12.85
N MET A 80 -18.13 -23.04 -12.07
CA MET A 80 -19.22 -23.04 -11.08
C MET A 80 -20.60 -22.96 -11.76
N SER A 81 -20.69 -22.26 -12.90
CA SER A 81 -21.91 -22.16 -13.72
C SER A 81 -22.16 -23.37 -14.62
N LEU A 82 -21.12 -24.10 -15.04
CA LEU A 82 -21.29 -25.31 -15.86
C LEU A 82 -21.78 -26.51 -15.04
N LYS A 83 -21.54 -26.55 -13.72
CA LYS A 83 -22.07 -27.60 -12.84
C LYS A 83 -23.59 -27.52 -12.64
N SER A 84 -24.18 -26.32 -12.72
CA SER A 84 -25.64 -26.17 -12.68
C SER A 84 -26.34 -26.49 -14.00
N PHE A 85 -25.59 -26.67 -15.11
CA PHE A 85 -26.14 -26.94 -16.44
C PHE A 85 -26.11 -28.42 -16.85
N LEU A 86 -25.50 -29.30 -16.04
CA LEU A 86 -25.39 -30.74 -16.30
C LEU A 86 -26.23 -31.63 -15.35
N PRO A 87 -27.55 -31.40 -15.20
CA PRO A 87 -28.45 -32.49 -14.94
C PRO A 87 -29.45 -32.58 -16.09
N LEU A 88 -29.28 -33.51 -17.04
CA LEU A 88 -30.32 -34.12 -17.91
C LEU A 88 -29.80 -34.60 -19.28
N ILE A 89 -28.69 -35.35 -19.31
CA ILE A 89 -28.52 -36.38 -20.35
C ILE A 89 -28.04 -37.65 -19.65
N LYS A 90 -28.99 -38.36 -19.04
CA LYS A 90 -28.92 -39.81 -18.86
C LYS A 90 -29.92 -40.40 -19.86
N ILE A 91 -29.40 -40.83 -20.99
CA ILE A 91 -29.99 -41.91 -21.80
C ILE A 91 -29.40 -43.21 -21.25
#